data_AF-A0A7R8AIA3-F1
#
_entry.id   AF-A0A7R8AIA3-F1
#
_cell.length_a   1.000
_cell.length_b   1.000
_cell.length_c   1.000
_cell.angle_alpha   90.00
_cell.angle_beta   90.00
_cell.angle_gamma   90.00
#
_symmetry.space_group_name_H-M   'P 1'
#
loop_
_entity.id
_entity.type
_entity.pdbx_description
1 polymer ?
#
loop_
_entity_poly.entity_id
_entity_poly.type
_entity_poly.pdbx_seq_one_letter_code
_entity_poly.pdbx_strand_id
1 'polypeptide(L)'
;LKTPSCERMSAVSAGRWRLYASPQNQTLRFCSQRPTRACGSHLSYPRSYGIWHKRESKSELPRRSTDYRRSFSKADTAICSHGIPNLSSNTRQFSNGRPSSFKTTMDAIKPSHTAFIALGSNVGERVEMIEKACLEMDRANIKVRRTSSLFETAPMYYLDQEPFMNGVCEVETTLEPLELLDTLQSIEIGLGRKKLVDKGPRSIDLDILLYDQHVVTHERLNIPHKLMLERDFVLRPLSQLIPHEIPPLPGHKTSYLSHFKTLPPPNPPPIATTYISPQFPPLHANAPNRRTYIMAILNLTPDSFSDGGKHPPTNPETLTATVRSFIASGATIIDIGGESTRPGSTPVGVDEELRRIIPAIKHIRTSIPEAANIAISVDTYRARVAEEALAAGADIINDVSAGTLDPEMLPVVGRAGKAIILMHMRGSPSTMTSLTSYPNGVVPEVSTELIARIAAAEAAGIRRWRIILDPGLGFAKNQPEDLTILRDLETFRTGVEGLEYFPWLMGPSRKRFIGKLTGVEKASERGWGTAATVTASVAGGADIVRVHDVKEMWQVARVADAIYRGVS
;
A
#
# COMPACT_ATOMS: atom_id res chain seq x y z
N LEU A 1 -40.20 59.18 -16.69
CA LEU A 1 -41.56 59.70 -16.38
C LEU A 1 -42.15 58.80 -15.29
N LYS A 2 -42.17 59.28 -14.05
CA LYS A 2 -43.37 59.78 -13.33
C LYS A 2 -44.31 58.68 -12.79
N THR A 3 -44.06 58.36 -11.51
CA THR A 3 -44.97 57.91 -10.42
C THR A 3 -46.08 58.97 -10.14
N PRO A 4 -47.08 58.80 -9.23
CA PRO A 4 -47.18 58.02 -7.95
C PRO A 4 -48.46 57.16 -7.85
N SER A 5 -49.01 56.64 -6.72
CA SER A 5 -48.88 56.82 -5.24
C SER A 5 -49.48 55.55 -4.53
N CYS A 6 -49.49 55.28 -3.21
CA CYS A 6 -49.02 55.88 -1.94
C CYS A 6 -48.85 54.70 -0.91
N GLU A 7 -47.95 54.69 0.09
CA GLU A 7 -47.99 55.28 1.47
C GLU A 7 -49.04 54.70 2.45
N ARG A 8 -48.82 54.58 3.77
CA ARG A 8 -47.70 54.94 4.72
C ARG A 8 -47.79 53.97 5.95
N MET A 9 -46.97 53.86 7.01
CA MET A 9 -45.73 54.46 7.62
C MET A 9 -45.17 53.35 8.59
N SER A 10 -44.03 53.32 9.30
CA SER A 10 -42.92 54.20 9.77
C SER A 10 -41.60 53.34 9.80
N ALA A 11 -40.34 53.76 9.99
CA ALA A 11 -39.63 54.87 10.68
C ALA A 11 -39.38 54.62 12.20
N VAL A 12 -38.20 54.85 12.82
CA VAL A 12 -36.98 55.67 12.54
C VAL A 12 -35.71 54.93 13.08
N SER A 13 -34.56 54.76 12.38
CA SER A 13 -33.32 55.61 12.28
C SER A 13 -32.64 56.01 13.63
N ALA A 14 -31.33 56.26 13.81
CA ALA A 14 -30.04 56.12 13.08
C ALA A 14 -28.88 56.39 14.09
N GLY A 15 -27.55 56.23 13.87
CA GLY A 15 -26.72 55.78 12.73
C GLY A 15 -25.55 56.74 12.39
N ARG A 16 -24.29 56.50 12.84
CA ARG A 16 -23.10 57.33 12.50
C ARG A 16 -21.71 56.66 12.68
N TRP A 17 -20.67 57.26 12.09
CA TRP A 17 -19.25 56.81 12.04
C TRP A 17 -18.29 57.71 12.86
N ARG A 18 -17.13 57.18 13.31
CA ARG A 18 -15.77 57.78 13.14
C ARG A 18 -14.61 56.87 13.61
N LEU A 19 -13.36 57.32 13.42
CA LEU A 19 -12.10 56.53 13.49
C LEU A 19 -11.16 56.94 14.65
N TYR A 20 -10.13 56.08 14.83
CA TYR A 20 -8.76 56.31 15.31
C TYR A 20 -8.34 56.10 16.79
N ALA A 21 -7.17 55.43 16.89
CA ALA A 21 -6.12 55.48 17.91
C ALA A 21 -6.17 54.54 19.14
N SER A 22 -4.97 54.02 19.45
CA SER A 22 -4.60 53.11 20.54
C SER A 22 -4.46 53.83 21.89
N PRO A 23 -4.59 53.11 23.02
CA PRO A 23 -3.43 52.98 23.93
C PRO A 23 -2.90 51.54 24.10
N GLN A 24 -1.77 51.43 24.80
CA GLN A 24 -0.98 50.21 25.01
C GLN A 24 -1.34 49.47 26.31
N ASN A 25 -0.82 48.23 26.44
CA ASN A 25 -0.45 47.54 27.69
C ASN A 25 -1.48 47.44 28.83
N GLN A 26 -1.89 46.21 29.15
CA GLN A 26 -1.24 45.48 30.26
C GLN A 26 -1.53 43.97 30.22
N THR A 27 -0.52 43.18 30.58
CA THR A 27 -0.63 41.73 30.77
C THR A 27 -1.07 41.39 32.19
N LEU A 28 -1.95 40.41 32.36
CA LEU A 28 -2.09 39.67 33.62
C LEU A 28 -1.60 38.22 33.44
N ARG A 29 -0.70 37.80 34.33
CA ARG A 29 -0.18 36.43 34.42
C ARG A 29 -0.92 35.68 35.52
N PHE A 30 -1.05 34.36 35.37
CA PHE A 30 -1.04 33.45 36.51
C PHE A 30 0.04 32.37 36.31
N CYS A 31 0.48 31.74 37.40
CA CYS A 31 1.80 31.12 37.49
C CYS A 31 1.78 29.82 38.30
N SER A 32 2.41 28.77 37.77
CA SER A 32 2.82 27.57 38.52
C SER A 32 4.03 26.88 37.88
N GLN A 33 5.20 27.38 38.25
CA GLN A 33 6.50 26.70 38.41
C GLN A 33 6.73 25.33 37.73
N ARG A 34 7.74 25.28 36.84
CA ARG A 34 8.56 24.07 36.63
C ARG A 34 9.68 24.00 37.68
N PRO A 35 10.10 22.81 38.13
CA PRO A 35 11.44 22.58 38.65
C PRO A 35 12.31 21.82 37.63
N THR A 36 13.51 22.31 37.35
CA THR A 36 14.57 21.59 36.63
C THR A 36 15.69 21.20 37.59
N ARG A 37 16.17 19.95 37.55
CA ARG A 37 17.51 19.55 38.02
C ARG A 37 17.91 18.19 37.43
N ALA A 38 19.21 17.89 37.47
CA ALA A 38 19.83 16.75 36.80
C ALA A 38 20.54 15.81 37.80
N CYS A 39 20.86 14.59 37.33
CA CYS A 39 21.86 13.62 37.82
C CYS A 39 21.91 13.30 39.33
N GLY A 40 21.60 12.05 39.70
CA GLY A 40 21.84 11.52 41.05
C GLY A 40 21.67 10.00 41.14
N SER A 41 22.74 9.30 41.53
CA SER A 41 22.88 7.84 41.69
C SER A 41 21.97 7.18 42.74
N HIS A 42 21.70 5.88 42.54
CA HIS A 42 21.38 4.81 43.53
C HIS A 42 20.46 5.13 44.74
N LEU A 43 19.37 4.35 44.90
CA LEU A 43 19.22 3.42 46.04
C LEU A 43 18.04 2.44 45.94
N SER A 44 18.17 1.36 46.72
CA SER A 44 17.50 0.06 46.66
C SER A 44 16.18 -0.08 47.43
N TYR A 45 15.23 -0.86 46.87
CA TYR A 45 14.27 -1.74 47.58
C TYR A 45 13.19 -1.09 48.50
N PRO A 46 12.18 -1.84 49.02
CA PRO A 46 11.86 -3.26 48.83
C PRO A 46 10.47 -3.57 48.20
N ARG A 47 10.23 -4.86 47.90
CA ARG A 47 8.88 -5.43 47.67
C ARG A 47 8.47 -6.33 48.85
N SER A 48 7.21 -6.27 49.26
CA SER A 48 6.63 -7.12 50.31
C SER A 48 6.06 -8.44 49.75
N TYR A 49 6.11 -9.51 50.55
CA TYR A 49 5.55 -10.82 50.21
C TYR A 49 4.05 -10.92 50.51
N GLY A 50 3.36 -11.81 49.77
CA GLY A 50 2.04 -12.35 50.12
C GLY A 50 2.03 -13.86 49.89
N ILE A 51 1.50 -14.64 50.83
CA ILE A 51 1.61 -16.12 50.87
C ILE A 51 0.21 -16.74 50.82
N TRP A 52 0.05 -17.83 50.04
CA TRP A 52 -1.02 -18.82 50.22
C TRP A 52 -0.51 -20.25 49.97
N HIS A 53 -1.18 -21.25 50.55
CA HIS A 53 -0.59 -22.57 50.83
C HIS A 53 -0.77 -23.65 49.76
N LYS A 54 0.37 -24.25 49.38
CA LYS A 54 0.69 -25.70 49.35
C LYS A 54 -0.45 -26.72 49.13
N ARG A 55 -0.31 -27.54 48.08
CA ARG A 55 -0.44 -29.01 48.16
C ARG A 55 0.62 -29.68 47.29
N GLU A 56 1.05 -30.89 47.68
CA GLU A 56 2.18 -31.61 47.11
C GLU A 56 1.76 -32.91 46.43
N SER A 57 2.43 -33.27 45.33
CA SER A 57 2.82 -34.66 45.10
C SER A 57 4.00 -34.76 44.12
N LYS A 58 5.03 -35.48 44.57
CA LYS A 58 5.98 -36.36 43.85
C LYS A 58 5.76 -36.55 42.32
N SER A 59 6.77 -36.68 41.47
CA SER A 59 8.25 -36.53 41.54
C SER A 59 8.80 -36.69 40.08
N GLU A 60 10.08 -36.84 39.71
CA GLU A 60 11.37 -37.03 40.42
C GLU A 60 12.55 -36.54 39.52
N LEU A 61 13.81 -36.85 39.87
CA LEU A 61 15.01 -36.59 39.06
C LEU A 61 16.00 -37.76 39.19
N PRO A 62 16.79 -38.06 38.14
CA PRO A 62 18.17 -37.57 38.17
C PRO A 62 18.72 -37.05 36.83
N ARG A 63 19.68 -36.12 36.91
CA ARG A 63 20.56 -35.75 35.79
C ARG A 63 21.65 -36.79 35.59
N ARG A 64 22.11 -36.99 34.35
CA ARG A 64 23.53 -37.24 34.06
C ARG A 64 23.91 -36.81 32.64
N SER A 65 25.15 -36.36 32.51
CA SER A 65 25.78 -35.86 31.28
C SER A 65 27.09 -36.60 31.04
N THR A 66 27.36 -36.99 29.80
CA THR A 66 28.73 -37.21 29.28
C THR A 66 28.72 -37.20 27.75
N ASP A 67 29.87 -36.90 27.16
CA ASP A 67 30.10 -36.81 25.72
C ASP A 67 29.86 -38.10 24.93
N TYR A 68 29.66 -37.96 23.61
CA TYR A 68 30.29 -38.87 22.67
C TYR A 68 30.67 -38.20 21.34
N ARG A 69 31.78 -38.62 20.74
CA ARG A 69 32.27 -38.15 19.42
C ARG A 69 31.92 -39.15 18.31
N ARG A 70 31.62 -38.61 17.12
CA ARG A 70 31.82 -39.20 15.79
C ARG A 70 31.69 -40.74 15.65
N SER A 71 30.64 -41.17 14.96
CA SER A 71 30.82 -41.85 13.66
C SER A 71 29.48 -41.98 12.94
N PHE A 72 29.46 -41.75 11.63
CA PHE A 72 28.33 -42.10 10.76
C PHE A 72 28.80 -43.17 9.78
N SER A 73 28.08 -44.28 9.72
CA SER A 73 28.23 -45.33 8.71
C SER A 73 27.04 -45.29 7.73
N LYS A 74 27.10 -46.10 6.66
CA LYS A 74 26.23 -46.00 5.48
C LYS A 74 24.95 -46.83 5.60
N ALA A 75 23.83 -46.22 5.20
CA ALA A 75 22.64 -46.82 4.58
C ALA A 75 21.66 -45.65 4.25
N ASP A 76 20.73 -45.71 3.30
CA ASP A 76 20.62 -46.47 2.04
C ASP A 76 19.56 -45.76 1.17
N THR A 77 19.71 -45.74 -0.16
CA THR A 77 18.55 -45.57 -1.08
C THR A 77 18.91 -46.02 -2.50
N ALA A 78 17.98 -46.74 -3.15
CA ALA A 78 18.21 -47.32 -4.46
C ALA A 78 17.86 -46.35 -5.61
N ILE A 79 18.53 -46.52 -6.75
CA ILE A 79 18.19 -45.87 -8.02
C ILE A 79 17.67 -46.94 -8.99
N CYS A 80 16.45 -46.77 -9.50
CA CYS A 80 15.92 -47.64 -10.55
C CYS A 80 16.57 -47.33 -11.90
N SER A 81 17.13 -48.35 -12.55
CA SER A 81 17.67 -48.27 -13.90
C SER A 81 16.67 -48.82 -14.93
N HIS A 82 16.56 -48.16 -16.07
CA HIS A 82 15.98 -48.68 -17.31
C HIS A 82 16.93 -48.31 -18.45
N GLY A 83 17.30 -49.28 -19.30
CA GLY A 83 18.30 -49.11 -20.35
C GLY A 83 17.71 -49.17 -21.76
N ILE A 84 18.42 -48.59 -22.73
CA ILE A 84 18.15 -48.67 -24.17
C ILE A 84 19.49 -48.98 -24.87
N PRO A 85 19.55 -49.89 -25.88
CA PRO A 85 20.81 -50.49 -26.33
C PRO A 85 21.55 -49.71 -27.43
N ASN A 86 22.83 -50.07 -27.61
CA ASN A 86 23.69 -49.62 -28.71
C ASN A 86 23.19 -50.06 -30.10
N LEU A 87 23.48 -49.24 -31.12
CA LEU A 87 23.62 -49.68 -32.51
C LEU A 87 24.73 -48.89 -33.23
N SER A 88 25.23 -49.43 -34.34
CA SER A 88 26.62 -49.23 -34.80
C SER A 88 26.83 -48.13 -35.85
N SER A 89 28.10 -47.74 -35.99
CA SER A 89 28.67 -46.89 -37.04
C SER A 89 28.14 -47.17 -38.45
N ASN A 90 27.97 -46.11 -39.25
CA ASN A 90 28.04 -46.23 -40.70
C ASN A 90 28.61 -44.94 -41.33
N THR A 91 29.59 -45.08 -42.22
CA THR A 91 30.40 -43.96 -42.73
C THR A 91 29.85 -43.45 -44.06
N ARG A 92 29.65 -42.13 -44.20
CA ARG A 92 29.50 -41.48 -45.51
C ARG A 92 30.32 -40.19 -45.57
N GLN A 93 31.24 -40.14 -46.52
CA GLN A 93 31.95 -38.92 -46.91
C GLN A 93 30.99 -37.99 -47.66
N PHE A 94 31.09 -36.69 -47.43
CA PHE A 94 30.71 -35.68 -48.43
C PHE A 94 31.73 -34.55 -48.46
N SER A 95 31.81 -33.89 -49.62
CA SER A 95 32.92 -33.07 -50.10
C SER A 95 33.20 -31.78 -49.33
N ASN A 96 34.48 -31.40 -49.28
CA ASN A 96 34.93 -30.07 -48.87
C ASN A 96 34.27 -28.95 -49.71
N GLY A 97 33.38 -28.16 -49.10
CA GLY A 97 32.96 -26.86 -49.58
C GLY A 97 33.36 -25.78 -48.57
N ARG A 98 34.03 -24.71 -49.00
CA ARG A 98 34.36 -23.58 -48.11
C ARG A 98 33.10 -22.77 -47.80
N PRO A 99 32.68 -22.60 -46.53
CA PRO A 99 31.77 -21.54 -46.16
C PRO A 99 32.48 -20.19 -46.32
N SER A 100 31.79 -19.19 -46.87
CA SER A 100 32.28 -17.82 -46.89
C SER A 100 32.36 -17.25 -45.47
N SER A 101 33.31 -16.34 -45.23
CA SER A 101 33.49 -15.69 -43.93
C SER A 101 32.39 -14.66 -43.67
N PHE A 102 31.21 -15.14 -43.25
CA PHE A 102 30.24 -14.29 -42.57
C PHE A 102 30.84 -13.85 -41.24
N LYS A 103 31.44 -12.65 -41.23
CA LYS A 103 31.64 -11.88 -40.00
C LYS A 103 30.26 -11.46 -39.50
N THR A 104 29.60 -12.33 -38.75
CA THR A 104 28.55 -11.88 -37.84
C THR A 104 29.21 -10.92 -36.85
N THR A 105 28.99 -9.62 -37.04
CA THR A 105 29.21 -8.65 -35.98
C THR A 105 28.22 -9.02 -34.87
N MET A 106 28.71 -9.72 -33.86
CA MET A 106 28.07 -9.68 -32.55
C MET A 106 28.19 -8.24 -32.09
N ASP A 107 27.14 -7.45 -32.31
CA ASP A 107 27.00 -6.16 -31.66
C ASP A 107 27.12 -6.43 -30.16
N ALA A 108 28.15 -5.85 -29.55
CA ALA A 108 28.47 -6.12 -28.16
C ALA A 108 27.25 -5.69 -27.32
N ILE A 109 26.64 -6.66 -26.62
CA ILE A 109 25.51 -6.40 -25.73
C ILE A 109 25.98 -5.35 -24.74
N LYS A 110 25.47 -4.11 -24.87
CA LYS A 110 25.81 -3.03 -23.92
C LYS A 110 25.52 -3.53 -22.51
N PRO A 111 26.41 -3.29 -21.54
CA PRO A 111 26.13 -3.62 -20.14
C PRO A 111 24.83 -2.94 -19.69
N SER A 112 24.13 -3.61 -18.78
CA SER A 112 22.92 -3.08 -18.17
C SER A 112 23.29 -2.45 -16.83
N HIS A 113 22.84 -1.21 -16.64
CA HIS A 113 23.16 -0.35 -15.51
C HIS A 113 21.92 -0.07 -14.67
N THR A 114 22.12 0.12 -13.36
CA THR A 114 21.06 0.52 -12.43
C THR A 114 21.19 2.01 -12.12
N ALA A 115 20.13 2.78 -12.34
CA ALA A 115 20.06 4.18 -11.95
C ALA A 115 18.88 4.45 -11.01
N PHE A 116 18.98 5.51 -10.22
CA PHE A 116 17.88 6.00 -9.38
C PHE A 116 17.46 7.38 -9.86
N ILE A 117 16.21 7.51 -10.31
CA ILE A 117 15.66 8.75 -10.86
C ILE A 117 14.66 9.34 -9.87
N ALA A 118 14.84 10.60 -9.49
CA ALA A 118 13.84 11.35 -8.74
C ALA A 118 12.70 11.79 -9.68
N LEU A 119 11.48 11.68 -9.18
CA LEU A 119 10.24 11.99 -9.89
C LEU A 119 9.58 13.17 -9.18
N GLY A 120 9.36 14.30 -9.87
CA GLY A 120 8.73 15.49 -9.29
C GLY A 120 7.63 16.08 -10.18
N SER A 121 6.47 16.42 -9.61
CA SER A 121 5.39 17.12 -10.32
C SER A 121 4.58 18.04 -9.39
N ASN A 122 4.27 19.26 -9.84
CA ASN A 122 3.41 20.19 -9.08
C ASN A 122 2.37 20.95 -9.95
N VAL A 123 2.01 20.43 -11.12
CA VAL A 123 1.02 21.06 -12.02
C VAL A 123 0.02 20.04 -12.54
N GLY A 124 -1.28 20.31 -12.33
CA GLY A 124 -2.38 19.48 -12.84
C GLY A 124 -2.47 18.11 -12.15
N GLU A 125 -2.76 17.06 -12.93
CA GLU A 125 -2.84 15.68 -12.44
C GLU A 125 -1.45 15.09 -12.14
N ARG A 126 -0.86 15.55 -11.03
CA ARG A 126 0.53 15.27 -10.61
C ARG A 126 0.89 13.78 -10.67
N VAL A 127 0.03 12.92 -10.14
CA VAL A 127 0.27 11.46 -10.14
C VAL A 127 0.17 10.88 -11.56
N GLU A 128 -0.82 11.28 -12.36
CA GLU A 128 -0.89 10.83 -13.76
C GLU A 128 0.33 11.26 -14.58
N MET A 129 0.92 12.43 -14.29
CA MET A 129 2.10 12.91 -15.01
C MET A 129 3.36 12.12 -14.66
N ILE A 130 3.49 11.69 -13.39
CA ILE A 130 4.52 10.75 -12.95
C ILE A 130 4.31 9.36 -13.58
N GLU A 131 3.06 8.86 -13.60
CA GLU A 131 2.69 7.59 -14.25
C GLU A 131 3.03 7.61 -15.76
N LYS A 132 2.72 8.71 -16.46
CA LYS A 132 3.08 8.92 -17.87
C LYS A 132 4.60 8.96 -18.05
N ALA A 133 5.33 9.66 -17.18
CA ALA A 133 6.80 9.69 -17.22
C ALA A 133 7.45 8.31 -17.06
N CYS A 134 6.93 7.46 -16.16
CA CYS A 134 7.36 6.06 -16.07
C CYS A 134 7.12 5.30 -17.38
N LEU A 135 5.94 5.46 -18.00
CA LEU A 135 5.61 4.77 -19.26
C LEU A 135 6.46 5.27 -20.46
N GLU A 136 6.83 6.54 -20.52
CA GLU A 136 7.77 7.03 -21.55
C GLU A 136 9.21 6.58 -21.28
N MET A 137 9.63 6.45 -20.01
CA MET A 137 10.92 5.84 -19.65
C MET A 137 10.98 4.37 -20.09
N ASP A 138 9.95 3.57 -19.80
CA ASP A 138 9.86 2.17 -20.22
C ASP A 138 9.95 2.03 -21.76
N ARG A 139 9.35 2.96 -22.51
CA ARG A 139 9.43 3.02 -24.00
C ARG A 139 10.80 3.47 -24.52
N ALA A 140 11.56 4.22 -23.72
CA ALA A 140 12.88 4.74 -24.07
C ALA A 140 14.04 3.80 -23.68
N ASN A 141 13.76 2.55 -23.33
CA ASN A 141 14.72 1.57 -22.77
C ASN A 141 15.30 1.99 -21.41
N ILE A 142 14.51 2.69 -20.59
CA ILE A 142 14.77 3.01 -19.19
C ILE A 142 13.72 2.28 -18.36
N LYS A 143 13.91 0.97 -18.17
CA LYS A 143 12.89 0.09 -17.59
C LYS A 143 12.74 0.36 -16.10
N VAL A 144 11.55 0.76 -15.66
CA VAL A 144 11.25 0.92 -14.23
C VAL A 144 11.25 -0.46 -13.54
N ARG A 145 12.10 -0.62 -12.52
CA ARG A 145 12.25 -1.87 -11.76
C ARG A 145 11.41 -1.89 -10.48
N ARG A 146 11.36 -0.78 -9.74
CA ARG A 146 10.51 -0.56 -8.57
C ARG A 146 10.44 0.92 -8.21
N THR A 147 9.50 1.32 -7.37
CA THR A 147 9.30 2.73 -6.97
C THR A 147 9.21 2.90 -5.47
N SER A 148 9.57 4.07 -4.97
CA SER A 148 9.18 4.52 -3.63
C SER A 148 7.67 4.72 -3.52
N SER A 149 7.17 5.02 -2.32
CA SER A 149 5.91 5.73 -2.15
C SER A 149 6.01 7.12 -2.79
N LEU A 150 4.88 7.70 -3.21
CA LEU A 150 4.84 9.13 -3.53
C LEU A 150 4.63 9.94 -2.24
N PHE A 151 5.23 11.12 -2.18
CA PHE A 151 5.15 12.04 -1.05
C PHE A 151 4.72 13.43 -1.52
N GLU A 152 3.59 13.91 -1.04
CA GLU A 152 3.17 15.30 -1.14
C GLU A 152 3.94 16.15 -0.11
N THR A 153 4.61 17.22 -0.60
CA THR A 153 5.48 18.09 0.20
C THR A 153 5.23 19.55 -0.08
N ALA A 154 5.33 20.40 0.95
CA ALA A 154 5.31 21.84 0.77
C ALA A 154 6.48 22.33 -0.12
N PRO A 155 6.29 23.36 -0.96
CA PRO A 155 7.35 23.89 -1.80
C PRO A 155 8.57 24.41 -1.01
N MET A 156 9.79 24.04 -1.43
CA MET A 156 11.02 24.39 -0.70
C MET A 156 11.59 25.79 -1.03
N TYR A 157 11.33 26.34 -2.23
CA TYR A 157 12.04 27.54 -2.73
C TYR A 157 11.15 28.73 -3.10
N TYR A 158 10.00 28.49 -3.72
CA TYR A 158 8.93 29.48 -3.92
C TYR A 158 7.67 28.95 -3.25
N LEU A 159 7.08 29.73 -2.33
CA LEU A 159 5.96 29.27 -1.49
C LEU A 159 4.59 29.44 -2.17
N ASP A 160 4.46 30.35 -3.14
CA ASP A 160 3.21 30.64 -3.86
C ASP A 160 2.99 29.67 -5.05
N GLN A 161 2.95 28.36 -4.76
CA GLN A 161 2.65 27.30 -5.74
C GLN A 161 2.10 26.04 -5.07
N GLU A 162 1.48 25.17 -5.86
CA GLU A 162 0.94 23.89 -5.39
C GLU A 162 2.02 22.97 -4.78
N PRO A 163 1.66 22.12 -3.79
CA PRO A 163 2.57 21.13 -3.23
C PRO A 163 3.16 20.20 -4.30
N PHE A 164 4.45 19.87 -4.14
CA PHE A 164 5.12 18.92 -5.02
C PHE A 164 4.76 17.50 -4.62
N MET A 165 4.39 16.69 -5.60
CA MET A 165 4.38 15.23 -5.49
C MET A 165 5.77 14.72 -5.87
N ASN A 166 6.46 14.06 -4.94
CA ASN A 166 7.81 13.56 -5.12
C ASN A 166 7.89 12.03 -4.97
N GLY A 167 8.81 11.40 -5.68
CA GLY A 167 9.15 9.98 -5.52
C GLY A 167 10.52 9.65 -6.10
N VAL A 168 10.91 8.39 -6.04
CA VAL A 168 12.09 7.84 -6.72
C VAL A 168 11.70 6.52 -7.38
N CYS A 169 12.21 6.27 -8.58
CA CYS A 169 12.22 4.92 -9.16
C CYS A 169 13.64 4.41 -9.36
N GLU A 170 13.83 3.13 -9.07
CA GLU A 170 14.98 2.36 -9.54
C GLU A 170 14.70 1.94 -10.99
N VAL A 171 15.65 2.19 -11.88
CA VAL A 171 15.53 1.90 -13.31
C VAL A 171 16.72 1.11 -13.83
N GLU A 172 16.48 0.30 -14.84
CA GLU A 172 17.48 -0.48 -15.56
C GLU A 172 17.59 0.02 -17.00
N THR A 173 18.82 0.29 -17.46
CA THR A 173 19.04 0.84 -18.81
C THR A 173 20.39 0.41 -19.41
N THR A 174 20.57 0.64 -20.71
CA THR A 174 21.84 0.50 -21.45
C THR A 174 22.33 1.86 -21.99
N LEU A 175 21.74 2.95 -21.52
CA LEU A 175 22.13 4.33 -21.84
C LEU A 175 23.22 4.81 -20.86
N GLU A 176 24.33 5.30 -21.40
CA GLU A 176 25.39 5.96 -20.63
C GLU A 176 24.85 7.20 -19.88
N PRO A 177 25.47 7.67 -18.78
CA PRO A 177 24.90 8.72 -17.93
C PRO A 177 24.45 10.01 -18.65
N LEU A 178 25.16 10.43 -19.72
CA LEU A 178 24.75 11.57 -20.54
C LEU A 178 23.66 11.23 -21.57
N GLU A 179 23.67 10.02 -22.15
CA GLU A 179 22.58 9.54 -23.02
C GLU A 179 21.26 9.43 -22.22
N LEU A 180 21.35 8.96 -20.97
CA LEU A 180 20.25 8.89 -20.01
C LEU A 180 19.71 10.30 -19.67
N LEU A 181 20.60 11.27 -19.39
CA LEU A 181 20.19 12.65 -19.12
C LEU A 181 19.45 13.28 -20.32
N ASP A 182 20.00 13.11 -21.53
CA ASP A 182 19.41 13.66 -22.76
C ASP A 182 18.05 13.01 -23.08
N THR A 183 17.91 11.71 -22.76
CA THR A 183 16.64 10.98 -22.91
C THR A 183 15.59 11.44 -21.89
N LEU A 184 15.95 11.59 -20.62
CA LEU A 184 15.04 12.10 -19.58
C LEU A 184 14.58 13.53 -19.89
N GLN A 185 15.50 14.43 -20.29
CA GLN A 185 15.14 15.79 -20.71
C GLN A 185 14.22 15.81 -21.94
N SER A 186 14.36 14.85 -22.86
CA SER A 186 13.46 14.69 -24.00
C SER A 186 12.06 14.24 -23.59
N ILE A 187 11.95 13.31 -22.63
CA ILE A 187 10.67 12.86 -22.05
C ILE A 187 9.94 14.03 -21.37
N GLU A 188 10.64 14.83 -20.56
CA GLU A 188 10.05 16.00 -19.90
C GLU A 188 9.49 17.03 -20.88
N ILE A 189 10.24 17.33 -21.96
CA ILE A 189 9.83 18.26 -23.01
C ILE A 189 8.59 17.72 -23.74
N GLY A 190 8.56 16.41 -24.04
CA GLY A 190 7.39 15.73 -24.61
C GLY A 190 6.16 15.80 -23.69
N LEU A 191 6.35 15.68 -22.37
CA LEU A 191 5.34 15.85 -21.33
C LEU A 191 5.12 17.33 -20.94
N GLY A 192 5.45 18.26 -21.85
CA GLY A 192 5.04 19.66 -21.78
C GLY A 192 5.86 20.56 -20.86
N ARG A 193 7.09 20.17 -20.46
CA ARG A 193 7.97 20.98 -19.60
C ARG A 193 8.38 22.30 -20.28
N LYS A 194 7.64 23.37 -20.00
CA LYS A 194 7.97 24.75 -20.43
C LYS A 194 8.92 25.39 -19.41
N LYS A 195 10.21 25.52 -19.74
CA LYS A 195 11.20 26.25 -18.93
C LYS A 195 10.95 27.77 -19.00
N LEU A 196 9.98 28.26 -18.22
CA LEU A 196 9.61 29.68 -18.13
C LEU A 196 10.37 30.42 -17.02
N VAL A 197 10.66 29.76 -15.90
CA VAL A 197 11.44 30.28 -14.76
C VAL A 197 12.26 29.13 -14.16
N ASP A 198 13.48 29.38 -13.70
CA ASP A 198 14.21 28.35 -12.92
C ASP A 198 13.49 28.08 -11.58
N LYS A 199 13.46 26.82 -11.15
CA LYS A 199 12.74 26.29 -9.97
C LYS A 199 11.24 26.66 -9.86
N GLY A 200 10.64 27.25 -10.90
CA GLY A 200 9.20 27.46 -11.01
C GLY A 200 8.41 26.16 -11.31
N PRO A 201 7.07 26.23 -11.41
CA PRO A 201 6.20 25.05 -11.54
C PRO A 201 6.49 24.17 -12.77
N ARG A 202 6.33 22.85 -12.61
CA ARG A 202 6.67 21.82 -13.61
C ARG A 202 5.58 20.75 -13.71
N SER A 203 5.23 20.36 -14.94
CA SER A 203 4.37 19.19 -15.20
C SER A 203 5.08 17.89 -14.80
N ILE A 204 6.38 17.79 -15.08
CA ILE A 204 7.28 16.74 -14.64
C ILE A 204 8.72 17.27 -14.53
N ASP A 205 9.51 16.67 -13.65
CA ASP A 205 10.93 16.89 -13.40
C ASP A 205 11.59 15.53 -13.12
N LEU A 206 12.68 15.20 -13.82
CA LEU A 206 13.35 13.88 -13.78
C LEU A 206 14.87 14.02 -13.54
N ASP A 207 15.30 14.01 -12.27
CA ASP A 207 16.71 14.15 -11.87
C ASP A 207 17.39 12.77 -11.66
N ILE A 208 18.53 12.52 -12.33
CA ILE A 208 19.37 11.34 -12.04
C ILE A 208 20.06 11.53 -10.68
N LEU A 209 19.72 10.71 -9.69
CA LEU A 209 20.32 10.74 -8.35
C LEU A 209 21.62 9.94 -8.27
N LEU A 210 21.60 8.73 -8.82
CA LEU A 210 22.64 7.70 -8.73
C LEU A 210 22.69 6.91 -10.04
N TYR A 211 23.87 6.35 -10.35
CA TYR A 211 24.11 5.46 -11.49
C TYR A 211 25.21 4.47 -11.08
N ASP A 212 24.84 3.20 -10.95
CA ASP A 212 25.59 2.14 -10.27
C ASP A 212 26.27 2.64 -8.98
N GLN A 213 27.59 2.52 -8.87
CA GLN A 213 28.44 3.11 -7.83
C GLN A 213 29.41 4.15 -8.43
N HIS A 214 29.04 4.75 -9.57
CA HIS A 214 29.90 5.69 -10.29
C HIS A 214 29.82 7.11 -9.73
N VAL A 215 30.97 7.79 -9.74
CA VAL A 215 31.06 9.25 -9.53
C VAL A 215 31.30 9.91 -10.88
N VAL A 216 30.36 10.76 -11.31
CA VAL A 216 30.42 11.50 -12.57
C VAL A 216 30.50 12.98 -12.26
N THR A 217 31.52 13.67 -12.78
CA THR A 217 31.70 15.12 -12.66
C THR A 217 31.75 15.74 -14.05
N HIS A 218 30.63 16.32 -14.49
CA HIS A 218 30.49 16.99 -15.77
C HIS A 218 29.81 18.36 -15.60
N GLU A 219 29.94 19.26 -16.57
CA GLU A 219 29.26 20.56 -16.55
C GLU A 219 27.72 20.42 -16.53
N ARG A 220 27.18 19.47 -17.31
CA ARG A 220 25.74 19.20 -17.43
C ARG A 220 25.18 18.24 -16.39
N LEU A 221 26.03 17.38 -15.80
CA LEU A 221 25.62 16.21 -15.01
C LEU A 221 26.59 15.96 -13.86
N ASN A 222 26.08 15.73 -12.66
CA ASN A 222 26.91 15.32 -11.52
C ASN A 222 26.20 14.20 -10.77
N ILE A 223 26.90 13.08 -10.57
CA ILE A 223 26.40 11.87 -9.91
C ILE A 223 27.41 11.49 -8.82
N PRO A 224 27.00 11.21 -7.57
CA PRO A 224 25.66 11.42 -7.02
C PRO A 224 25.16 12.87 -7.13
N HIS A 225 23.84 13.07 -7.24
CA HIS A 225 23.26 14.39 -7.45
C HIS A 225 23.58 15.35 -6.29
N LYS A 226 24.21 16.49 -6.60
CA LYS A 226 24.84 17.40 -5.62
C LYS A 226 24.02 17.70 -4.36
N LEU A 227 22.72 17.95 -4.52
CA LEU A 227 21.83 18.36 -3.42
C LEU A 227 20.98 17.22 -2.86
N MET A 228 21.22 15.96 -3.25
CA MET A 228 20.38 14.84 -2.78
C MET A 228 20.46 14.66 -1.26
N LEU A 229 21.66 14.82 -0.68
CA LEU A 229 21.88 14.62 0.75
C LEU A 229 21.33 15.74 1.64
N GLU A 230 20.84 16.84 1.04
CA GLU A 230 20.24 17.98 1.74
C GLU A 230 18.71 17.98 1.69
N ARG A 231 18.10 17.11 0.87
CA ARG A 231 16.68 17.15 0.52
C ARG A 231 15.92 15.96 1.10
N ASP A 232 15.10 16.20 2.12
CA ASP A 232 14.18 15.20 2.68
C ASP A 232 13.32 14.54 1.60
N PHE A 233 12.72 15.33 0.70
CA PHE A 233 11.87 14.84 -0.39
C PHE A 233 12.58 13.98 -1.45
N VAL A 234 13.92 13.90 -1.40
CA VAL A 234 14.74 12.98 -2.21
C VAL A 234 15.19 11.79 -1.36
N LEU A 235 15.71 12.05 -0.16
CA LEU A 235 16.25 11.00 0.72
C LEU A 235 15.18 10.09 1.32
N ARG A 236 13.99 10.60 1.62
CA ARG A 236 12.86 9.82 2.15
C ARG A 236 12.41 8.73 1.17
N PRO A 237 12.05 9.04 -0.09
CA PRO A 237 11.74 7.99 -1.07
C PRO A 237 12.94 7.11 -1.43
N LEU A 238 14.15 7.64 -1.55
CA LEU A 238 15.35 6.83 -1.83
C LEU A 238 15.65 5.82 -0.70
N SER A 239 15.46 6.22 0.55
CA SER A 239 15.68 5.35 1.72
C SER A 239 14.61 4.25 1.85
N GLN A 240 13.50 4.27 1.09
CA GLN A 240 12.60 3.11 0.99
C GLN A 240 13.15 2.03 0.04
N LEU A 241 14.05 2.39 -0.88
CA LEU A 241 14.60 1.48 -1.89
C LEU A 241 15.95 0.89 -1.46
N ILE A 242 16.83 1.74 -0.90
CA ILE A 242 18.22 1.40 -0.54
C ILE A 242 18.64 1.90 0.87
N PRO A 243 17.86 1.62 1.94
CA PRO A 243 18.07 2.20 3.28
C PRO A 243 19.48 1.99 3.86
N HIS A 244 20.08 0.85 3.57
CA HIS A 244 21.35 0.40 4.16
C HIS A 244 22.58 0.69 3.29
N GLU A 245 22.39 1.13 2.04
CA GLU A 245 23.52 1.50 1.16
C GLU A 245 24.16 2.82 1.59
N ILE A 246 25.45 3.00 1.25
CA ILE A 246 26.25 4.19 1.56
C ILE A 246 26.44 4.98 0.26
N PRO A 247 26.19 6.31 0.24
CA PRO A 247 26.51 7.15 -0.92
C PRO A 247 27.96 6.98 -1.40
N PRO A 248 28.23 6.83 -2.71
CA PRO A 248 29.58 6.70 -3.25
C PRO A 248 30.31 8.07 -3.30
N LEU A 249 30.32 8.80 -2.18
CA LEU A 249 30.96 10.10 -2.02
C LEU A 249 32.22 9.97 -1.15
N PRO A 250 33.37 10.54 -1.56
CA PRO A 250 34.62 10.46 -0.80
C PRO A 250 34.47 10.88 0.66
N GLY A 251 34.79 9.97 1.57
CA GLY A 251 34.74 10.20 3.02
C GLY A 251 33.36 10.02 3.67
N HIS A 252 32.28 9.82 2.91
CA HIS A 252 30.97 9.49 3.47
C HIS A 252 30.97 8.05 4.03
N LYS A 253 30.31 7.82 5.16
CA LYS A 253 30.36 6.53 5.90
C LYS A 253 29.02 6.08 6.51
N THR A 254 27.99 6.92 6.43
CA THR A 254 26.63 6.64 6.89
C THR A 254 25.78 6.08 5.77
N SER A 255 24.82 5.20 6.08
CA SER A 255 23.84 4.75 5.09
C SER A 255 22.82 5.85 4.76
N TYR A 256 22.09 5.72 3.65
CA TYR A 256 21.00 6.64 3.29
C TYR A 256 19.99 6.83 4.44
N LEU A 257 19.48 5.75 5.04
CA LEU A 257 18.57 5.79 6.18
C LEU A 257 19.22 6.43 7.42
N SER A 258 20.51 6.20 7.64
CA SER A 258 21.26 6.77 8.77
C SER A 258 21.46 8.27 8.62
N HIS A 259 21.83 8.74 7.42
CA HIS A 259 22.00 10.16 7.11
C HIS A 259 20.64 10.90 7.10
N PHE A 260 19.62 10.30 6.49
CA PHE A 260 18.23 10.80 6.51
C PHE A 260 17.73 11.07 7.94
N LYS A 261 18.03 10.17 8.89
CA LYS A 261 17.70 10.34 10.32
C LYS A 261 18.47 11.49 11.02
N THR A 262 19.43 12.15 10.36
CA THR A 262 20.10 13.36 10.88
C THR A 262 19.53 14.67 10.32
N LEU A 263 18.69 14.62 9.28
CA LEU A 263 18.05 15.81 8.72
C LEU A 263 17.02 16.41 9.68
N PRO A 264 16.81 17.74 9.68
CA PRO A 264 15.70 18.35 10.40
C PRO A 264 14.37 17.86 9.78
N PRO A 265 13.38 17.44 10.60
CA PRO A 265 12.10 16.98 10.09
C PRO A 265 11.35 18.12 9.38
N PRO A 266 10.77 17.89 8.19
CA PRO A 266 10.03 18.93 7.48
C PRO A 266 8.78 19.38 8.26
N ASN A 267 8.41 20.64 8.11
CA ASN A 267 7.19 21.21 8.64
C ASN A 267 6.47 22.02 7.54
N PRO A 268 5.28 21.60 7.06
CA PRO A 268 4.57 20.38 7.45
C PRO A 268 5.31 19.09 7.05
N PRO A 269 5.03 17.96 7.73
CA PRO A 269 5.63 16.66 7.39
C PRO A 269 5.12 16.16 6.02
N PRO A 270 5.94 15.42 5.25
CA PRO A 270 5.51 14.88 3.96
C PRO A 270 4.37 13.86 4.10
N ILE A 271 3.36 13.97 3.24
CA ILE A 271 2.20 13.07 3.24
C ILE A 271 2.42 11.99 2.18
N ALA A 272 2.43 10.72 2.59
CA ALA A 272 2.54 9.60 1.69
C ALA A 272 1.20 9.33 0.98
N THR A 273 1.25 9.23 -0.34
CA THR A 273 0.08 9.19 -1.23
C THR A 273 0.02 7.84 -1.96
N THR A 274 -1.10 7.12 -1.78
CA THR A 274 -1.47 5.94 -2.59
C THR A 274 -2.67 6.29 -3.47
N TYR A 275 -2.59 5.97 -4.76
CA TYR A 275 -3.49 6.48 -5.80
C TYR A 275 -4.32 5.37 -6.44
N ILE A 276 -5.65 5.55 -6.46
CA ILE A 276 -6.61 4.55 -6.90
C ILE A 276 -7.07 4.83 -8.34
N SER A 277 -7.81 5.92 -8.53
CA SER A 277 -8.30 6.40 -9.83
C SER A 277 -8.51 7.92 -9.78
N PRO A 278 -8.62 8.63 -10.92
CA PRO A 278 -8.81 10.09 -10.92
C PRO A 278 -10.11 10.55 -10.23
N GLN A 279 -11.09 9.67 -10.11
CA GLN A 279 -12.39 9.94 -9.47
C GLN A 279 -12.41 9.64 -7.97
N PHE A 280 -11.33 9.06 -7.40
CA PHE A 280 -11.26 8.66 -6.00
C PHE A 280 -10.14 9.41 -5.26
N PRO A 281 -10.42 10.02 -4.09
CA PRO A 281 -9.41 10.79 -3.35
C PRO A 281 -8.24 9.88 -2.90
N PRO A 282 -6.98 10.31 -3.04
CA PRO A 282 -5.85 9.47 -2.65
C PRO A 282 -5.84 9.08 -1.16
N LEU A 283 -5.28 7.89 -0.88
CA LEU A 283 -5.13 7.39 0.49
C LEU A 283 -3.85 8.00 1.10
N HIS A 284 -4.03 8.85 2.11
CA HIS A 284 -2.96 9.61 2.76
C HIS A 284 -2.54 8.94 4.09
N ALA A 285 -1.86 7.80 4.02
CA ALA A 285 -1.72 6.83 5.11
C ALA A 285 -1.00 7.33 6.39
N ASN A 286 -0.20 8.40 6.29
CA ASN A 286 0.47 9.04 7.43
C ASN A 286 -0.09 10.44 7.77
N ALA A 287 -1.10 10.95 7.06
CA ALA A 287 -1.71 12.23 7.41
C ALA A 287 -2.44 12.10 8.77
N PRO A 288 -2.28 13.08 9.68
CA PRO A 288 -2.84 13.00 11.03
C PRO A 288 -4.36 13.12 11.04
N ASN A 289 -4.92 13.89 10.10
CA ASN A 289 -6.34 14.21 9.95
C ASN A 289 -7.04 13.37 8.86
N ARG A 290 -6.48 12.21 8.49
CA ARG A 290 -7.12 11.29 7.53
C ARG A 290 -8.38 10.65 8.13
N ARG A 291 -9.33 10.30 7.27
CA ARG A 291 -10.54 9.55 7.63
C ARG A 291 -10.40 8.07 7.26
N THR A 292 -11.09 7.20 7.99
CA THR A 292 -11.24 5.80 7.60
C THR A 292 -12.26 5.68 6.47
N TYR A 293 -11.84 5.10 5.35
CA TYR A 293 -12.67 4.78 4.21
C TYR A 293 -13.50 3.50 4.48
N ILE A 294 -14.75 3.50 4.04
CA ILE A 294 -15.66 2.37 4.21
C ILE A 294 -15.74 1.58 2.91
N MET A 295 -15.35 0.31 2.97
CA MET A 295 -15.48 -0.65 1.87
C MET A 295 -16.69 -1.55 2.13
N ALA A 296 -17.74 -1.39 1.32
CA ALA A 296 -18.96 -2.18 1.40
C ALA A 296 -18.82 -3.51 0.64
N ILE A 297 -19.14 -4.63 1.30
CA ILE A 297 -19.05 -5.97 0.72
C ILE A 297 -20.29 -6.26 -0.15
N LEU A 298 -20.08 -6.52 -1.43
CA LEU A 298 -21.12 -6.88 -2.40
C LEU A 298 -20.90 -8.30 -2.96
N ASN A 299 -21.38 -9.31 -2.24
CA ASN A 299 -21.29 -10.70 -2.66
C ASN A 299 -22.38 -11.03 -3.69
N LEU A 300 -22.02 -11.26 -4.95
CA LEU A 300 -22.95 -11.62 -6.03
C LEU A 300 -23.18 -13.15 -6.13
N THR A 301 -22.98 -13.87 -5.02
CA THR A 301 -23.28 -15.30 -4.91
C THR A 301 -24.75 -15.54 -4.53
N PRO A 302 -25.39 -16.63 -5.00
CA PRO A 302 -26.81 -16.91 -4.71
C PRO A 302 -27.17 -16.89 -3.22
N ASP A 303 -26.28 -17.43 -2.38
CA ASP A 303 -26.50 -17.61 -0.95
C ASP A 303 -26.40 -16.31 -0.12
N SER A 304 -26.02 -15.20 -0.73
CA SER A 304 -25.70 -13.96 -0.01
C SER A 304 -26.85 -12.95 0.12
N PHE A 305 -27.95 -13.14 -0.62
CA PHE A 305 -29.09 -12.23 -0.66
C PHE A 305 -30.43 -12.89 -0.24
N SER A 306 -30.34 -14.09 0.35
CA SER A 306 -31.48 -14.86 0.86
C SER A 306 -32.17 -14.25 2.09
N ASP A 307 -31.57 -13.25 2.74
CA ASP A 307 -32.14 -12.46 3.85
C ASP A 307 -33.30 -11.50 3.40
N GLY A 308 -34.11 -11.88 2.39
CA GLY A 308 -35.41 -11.26 2.09
C GLY A 308 -35.62 -10.63 0.70
N GLY A 309 -34.65 -10.71 -0.21
CA GLY A 309 -34.81 -10.20 -1.59
C GLY A 309 -35.72 -11.08 -2.46
N LYS A 310 -36.58 -10.48 -3.29
CA LYS A 310 -37.41 -11.20 -4.29
C LYS A 310 -36.69 -11.52 -5.61
N HIS A 311 -35.48 -10.99 -5.80
CA HIS A 311 -34.71 -11.08 -7.03
C HIS A 311 -33.26 -11.45 -6.74
N PRO A 312 -32.55 -12.14 -7.66
CA PRO A 312 -31.13 -12.49 -7.47
C PRO A 312 -30.25 -11.23 -7.41
N PRO A 313 -29.06 -11.28 -6.79
CA PRO A 313 -28.18 -10.11 -6.66
C PRO A 313 -27.65 -9.56 -8.00
N THR A 314 -27.78 -10.33 -9.09
CA THR A 314 -27.46 -9.91 -10.46
C THR A 314 -28.60 -9.16 -11.16
N ASN A 315 -29.76 -8.97 -10.52
CA ASN A 315 -30.86 -8.16 -11.04
C ASN A 315 -30.49 -6.66 -11.01
N PRO A 316 -30.58 -5.91 -12.14
CA PRO A 316 -30.14 -4.52 -12.23
C PRO A 316 -30.82 -3.55 -11.24
N GLU A 317 -32.12 -3.68 -11.00
CA GLU A 317 -32.87 -2.82 -10.07
C GLU A 317 -32.44 -3.05 -8.62
N THR A 318 -32.31 -4.32 -8.23
CA THR A 318 -31.86 -4.73 -6.89
C THR A 318 -30.41 -4.29 -6.64
N LEU A 319 -29.53 -4.50 -7.62
CA LEU A 319 -28.15 -4.03 -7.61
C LEU A 319 -28.07 -2.50 -7.43
N THR A 320 -28.86 -1.75 -8.21
CA THR A 320 -28.93 -0.28 -8.07
C THR A 320 -29.42 0.16 -6.69
N ALA A 321 -30.44 -0.51 -6.13
CA ALA A 321 -30.95 -0.20 -4.80
C ALA A 321 -29.91 -0.49 -3.70
N THR A 322 -29.20 -1.61 -3.77
CA THR A 322 -28.11 -1.95 -2.82
C THR A 322 -26.95 -0.96 -2.91
N VAL A 323 -26.49 -0.64 -4.12
CA VAL A 323 -25.38 0.30 -4.34
C VAL A 323 -25.73 1.71 -3.85
N ARG A 324 -26.94 2.21 -4.16
CA ARG A 324 -27.44 3.48 -3.62
C ARG A 324 -27.52 3.47 -2.09
N SER A 325 -27.97 2.36 -1.49
CA SER A 325 -28.02 2.20 -0.04
C SER A 325 -26.63 2.25 0.60
N PHE A 326 -25.62 1.60 0.00
CA PHE A 326 -24.23 1.67 0.45
C PHE A 326 -23.68 3.10 0.38
N ILE A 327 -23.87 3.81 -0.74
CA ILE A 327 -23.40 5.19 -0.94
C ILE A 327 -24.07 6.14 0.07
N ALA A 328 -25.40 6.06 0.23
CA ALA A 328 -26.15 6.84 1.22
C ALA A 328 -25.78 6.49 2.68
N SER A 329 -25.22 5.30 2.91
CA SER A 329 -24.69 4.85 4.20
C SER A 329 -23.22 5.22 4.43
N GLY A 330 -22.59 5.93 3.48
CA GLY A 330 -21.21 6.41 3.61
C GLY A 330 -20.13 5.43 3.11
N ALA A 331 -20.49 4.43 2.30
CA ALA A 331 -19.49 3.65 1.56
C ALA A 331 -18.74 4.54 0.56
N THR A 332 -17.42 4.39 0.51
CA THR A 332 -16.53 5.07 -0.45
C THR A 332 -15.93 4.09 -1.46
N ILE A 333 -15.88 2.80 -1.10
CA ILE A 333 -15.42 1.70 -1.95
C ILE A 333 -16.53 0.63 -1.93
N ILE A 334 -16.80 0.01 -3.08
CA ILE A 334 -17.68 -1.17 -3.18
C ILE A 334 -16.84 -2.33 -3.69
N ASP A 335 -16.85 -3.43 -2.94
CA ASP A 335 -15.97 -4.58 -3.19
C ASP A 335 -16.80 -5.80 -3.58
N ILE A 336 -16.64 -6.22 -4.84
CA ILE A 336 -17.54 -7.13 -5.54
C ILE A 336 -16.94 -8.54 -5.54
N GLY A 337 -17.61 -9.48 -4.87
CA GLY A 337 -17.21 -10.89 -4.82
C GLY A 337 -18.10 -11.76 -5.72
N GLY A 338 -17.51 -12.38 -6.74
CA GLY A 338 -18.21 -13.37 -7.60
C GLY A 338 -18.20 -14.79 -7.03
N GLU A 339 -17.20 -15.10 -6.20
CA GLU A 339 -16.99 -16.38 -5.52
C GLU A 339 -17.04 -16.22 -3.98
N SER A 340 -17.32 -17.31 -3.26
CA SER A 340 -17.20 -17.36 -1.80
C SER A 340 -15.81 -17.83 -1.37
N THR A 341 -15.06 -16.95 -0.69
CA THR A 341 -13.77 -17.26 -0.04
C THR A 341 -13.94 -17.90 1.36
N ARG A 342 -15.15 -18.32 1.74
CA ARG A 342 -15.45 -18.94 3.04
C ARG A 342 -14.89 -20.38 3.12
N PRO A 343 -14.34 -20.82 4.26
CA PRO A 343 -13.90 -22.22 4.42
C PRO A 343 -15.01 -23.22 4.13
N GLY A 344 -14.78 -24.08 3.13
CA GLY A 344 -15.70 -25.17 2.75
C GLY A 344 -16.78 -24.84 1.72
N SER A 345 -16.82 -23.64 1.13
CA SER A 345 -17.71 -23.40 -0.02
C SER A 345 -17.16 -24.02 -1.31
N THR A 346 -18.05 -24.57 -2.14
CA THR A 346 -17.73 -25.12 -3.46
C THR A 346 -17.20 -24.02 -4.39
N PRO A 347 -16.00 -24.18 -5.00
CA PRO A 347 -15.50 -23.22 -5.98
C PRO A 347 -16.35 -23.16 -7.24
N VAL A 348 -16.40 -22.00 -7.88
CA VAL A 348 -17.04 -21.77 -9.19
C VAL A 348 -16.01 -21.74 -10.32
N GLY A 349 -16.47 -21.98 -11.55
CA GLY A 349 -15.65 -21.77 -12.75
C GLY A 349 -15.41 -20.28 -13.01
N VAL A 350 -14.29 -19.95 -13.67
CA VAL A 350 -13.94 -18.56 -14.05
C VAL A 350 -15.09 -17.90 -14.82
N ASP A 351 -15.71 -18.62 -15.75
CA ASP A 351 -16.81 -18.10 -16.58
C ASP A 351 -18.15 -17.97 -15.83
N GLU A 352 -18.28 -18.52 -14.61
CA GLU A 352 -19.40 -18.26 -13.70
C GLU A 352 -19.14 -17.01 -12.85
N GLU A 353 -17.91 -16.84 -12.36
CA GLU A 353 -17.46 -15.65 -11.63
C GLU A 353 -17.56 -14.40 -12.52
N LEU A 354 -17.04 -14.46 -13.75
CA LEU A 354 -17.15 -13.41 -14.77
C LEU A 354 -18.62 -13.05 -15.09
N ARG A 355 -19.49 -14.07 -15.27
CA ARG A 355 -20.93 -13.86 -15.54
C ARG A 355 -21.67 -13.15 -14.39
N ARG A 356 -21.16 -13.22 -13.16
CA ARG A 356 -21.70 -12.47 -12.01
C ARG A 356 -21.17 -11.04 -11.98
N ILE A 357 -19.84 -10.86 -12.03
CA ILE A 357 -19.23 -9.56 -11.73
C ILE A 357 -19.22 -8.59 -12.92
N ILE A 358 -18.98 -9.04 -14.15
CA ILE A 358 -18.75 -8.14 -15.29
C ILE A 358 -20.01 -7.32 -15.65
N PRO A 359 -21.24 -7.88 -15.66
CA PRO A 359 -22.45 -7.09 -15.84
C PRO A 359 -22.66 -6.08 -14.70
N ALA A 360 -22.33 -6.46 -13.46
CA ALA A 360 -22.51 -5.61 -12.29
C ALA A 360 -21.55 -4.41 -12.27
N ILE A 361 -20.26 -4.63 -12.55
CA ILE A 361 -19.25 -3.55 -12.66
C ILE A 361 -19.69 -2.54 -13.73
N LYS A 362 -20.07 -3.03 -14.92
CA LYS A 362 -20.53 -2.17 -16.03
C LYS A 362 -21.79 -1.39 -15.64
N HIS A 363 -22.80 -2.04 -15.07
CA HIS A 363 -24.05 -1.38 -14.63
C HIS A 363 -23.81 -0.33 -13.55
N ILE A 364 -22.92 -0.57 -12.58
CA ILE A 364 -22.55 0.44 -11.57
C ILE A 364 -21.92 1.67 -12.25
N ARG A 365 -21.04 1.48 -13.24
CA ARG A 365 -20.39 2.59 -13.95
C ARG A 365 -21.30 3.34 -14.92
N THR A 366 -22.21 2.66 -15.62
CA THR A 366 -23.06 3.28 -16.67
C THR A 366 -24.41 3.77 -16.16
N SER A 367 -24.96 3.16 -15.11
CA SER A 367 -26.38 3.27 -14.76
C SER A 367 -26.62 3.87 -13.36
N ILE A 368 -25.57 4.16 -12.59
CA ILE A 368 -25.66 4.72 -11.24
C ILE A 368 -24.74 5.96 -11.14
N PRO A 369 -25.20 7.16 -11.55
CA PRO A 369 -24.39 8.37 -11.51
C PRO A 369 -23.82 8.70 -10.12
N GLU A 370 -24.50 8.29 -9.05
CA GLU A 370 -24.03 8.44 -7.67
C GLU A 370 -22.76 7.65 -7.37
N ALA A 371 -22.43 6.63 -8.17
CA ALA A 371 -21.24 5.81 -8.04
C ALA A 371 -20.01 6.36 -8.79
N ALA A 372 -20.11 7.55 -9.41
CA ALA A 372 -19.03 8.14 -10.21
C ALA A 372 -17.71 8.30 -9.43
N ASN A 373 -17.78 8.70 -8.16
CA ASN A 373 -16.63 8.93 -7.28
C ASN A 373 -16.41 7.77 -6.27
N ILE A 374 -16.98 6.60 -6.55
CA ILE A 374 -16.86 5.40 -5.71
C ILE A 374 -15.86 4.46 -6.38
N ALA A 375 -14.84 4.02 -5.63
CA ALA A 375 -13.91 3.02 -6.15
C ALA A 375 -14.59 1.66 -6.22
N ILE A 376 -14.44 0.97 -7.36
CA ILE A 376 -14.86 -0.42 -7.50
C ILE A 376 -13.65 -1.33 -7.24
N SER A 377 -13.80 -2.19 -6.25
CA SER A 377 -12.87 -3.26 -5.89
C SER A 377 -13.47 -4.62 -6.27
N VAL A 378 -12.64 -5.63 -6.53
CA VAL A 378 -13.09 -7.00 -6.86
C VAL A 378 -12.33 -8.02 -6.01
N ASP A 379 -13.07 -8.77 -5.19
CA ASP A 379 -12.57 -9.88 -4.35
C ASP A 379 -12.39 -11.12 -5.24
N THR A 380 -11.17 -11.28 -5.78
CA THR A 380 -10.78 -12.43 -6.62
C THR A 380 -9.28 -12.68 -6.55
N TYR A 381 -8.90 -13.95 -6.64
CA TYR A 381 -7.51 -14.42 -6.68
C TYR A 381 -7.12 -14.96 -8.07
N ARG A 382 -7.92 -14.67 -9.11
CA ARG A 382 -7.76 -15.22 -10.46
C ARG A 382 -7.43 -14.14 -11.48
N ALA A 383 -6.31 -14.26 -12.18
CA ALA A 383 -5.75 -13.24 -13.08
C ALA A 383 -6.71 -12.88 -14.23
N ARG A 384 -7.32 -13.87 -14.88
CA ARG A 384 -8.33 -13.65 -15.94
C ARG A 384 -9.58 -12.92 -15.42
N VAL A 385 -9.95 -13.09 -14.16
CA VAL A 385 -11.10 -12.38 -13.56
C VAL A 385 -10.72 -10.93 -13.28
N ALA A 386 -9.51 -10.70 -12.77
CA ALA A 386 -8.95 -9.37 -12.57
C ALA A 386 -8.81 -8.58 -13.89
N GLU A 387 -8.27 -9.18 -14.95
CA GLU A 387 -8.03 -8.53 -16.24
C GLU A 387 -9.34 -8.03 -16.87
N GLU A 388 -10.36 -8.90 -16.94
CA GLU A 388 -11.71 -8.56 -17.41
C GLU A 388 -12.41 -7.54 -16.51
N ALA A 389 -12.23 -7.61 -15.19
CA ALA A 389 -12.82 -6.67 -14.23
C ALA A 389 -12.25 -5.26 -14.36
N LEU A 390 -10.92 -5.14 -14.52
CA LEU A 390 -10.26 -3.85 -14.76
C LEU A 390 -10.67 -3.27 -16.12
N ALA A 391 -10.76 -4.10 -17.16
CA ALA A 391 -11.30 -3.70 -18.47
C ALA A 391 -12.80 -3.31 -18.42
N ALA A 392 -13.57 -3.86 -17.49
CA ALA A 392 -14.97 -3.49 -17.23
C ALA A 392 -15.14 -2.19 -16.43
N GLY A 393 -14.06 -1.64 -15.84
CA GLY A 393 -14.08 -0.38 -15.10
C GLY A 393 -13.86 -0.49 -13.58
N ALA A 394 -13.30 -1.60 -13.08
CA ALA A 394 -12.80 -1.68 -11.70
C ALA A 394 -11.53 -0.83 -11.50
N ASP A 395 -11.25 -0.44 -10.25
CA ASP A 395 -10.09 0.37 -9.85
C ASP A 395 -9.06 -0.40 -9.02
N ILE A 396 -9.55 -1.35 -8.21
CA ILE A 396 -8.77 -2.12 -7.25
C ILE A 396 -9.01 -3.61 -7.49
N ILE A 397 -7.97 -4.42 -7.42
CA ILE A 397 -8.08 -5.87 -7.24
C ILE A 397 -7.81 -6.22 -5.78
N ASN A 398 -8.71 -6.96 -5.16
CA ASN A 398 -8.62 -7.42 -3.79
C ASN A 398 -8.25 -8.90 -3.77
N ASP A 399 -6.94 -9.19 -3.77
CA ASP A 399 -6.45 -10.56 -3.83
C ASP A 399 -6.12 -11.10 -2.43
N VAL A 400 -7.00 -11.98 -1.96
CA VAL A 400 -6.86 -12.74 -0.70
C VAL A 400 -5.59 -13.61 -0.64
N SER A 401 -4.89 -13.81 -1.77
CA SER A 401 -3.65 -14.57 -1.88
C SER A 401 -2.40 -13.71 -2.14
N ALA A 402 -2.55 -12.40 -2.36
CA ALA A 402 -1.47 -11.49 -2.74
C ALA A 402 -0.59 -12.00 -3.92
N GLY A 403 -1.19 -12.69 -4.89
CA GLY A 403 -0.56 -13.27 -6.08
C GLY A 403 0.07 -14.65 -5.86
N THR A 404 -0.43 -15.45 -4.92
CA THR A 404 0.11 -16.80 -4.63
C THR A 404 -0.76 -17.95 -5.13
N LEU A 405 -2.05 -17.71 -5.43
CA LEU A 405 -2.92 -18.72 -6.05
C LEU A 405 -2.96 -18.65 -7.59
N ASP A 406 -2.60 -17.52 -8.18
CA ASP A 406 -2.47 -17.35 -9.63
C ASP A 406 -1.22 -16.50 -9.95
N PRO A 407 -0.22 -17.05 -10.68
CA PRO A 407 1.03 -16.34 -10.95
C PRO A 407 0.89 -15.16 -11.90
N GLU A 408 -0.16 -15.12 -12.75
CA GLU A 408 -0.39 -13.99 -13.66
C GLU A 408 -1.10 -12.81 -12.97
N MET A 409 -1.54 -12.94 -11.72
CA MET A 409 -2.29 -11.88 -11.03
C MET A 409 -1.50 -10.57 -10.93
N LEU A 410 -0.26 -10.63 -10.42
CA LEU A 410 0.57 -9.43 -10.26
C LEU A 410 0.99 -8.84 -11.63
N PRO A 411 1.41 -9.65 -12.63
CA PRO A 411 1.59 -9.18 -14.01
C PRO A 411 0.35 -8.51 -14.62
N VAL A 412 -0.86 -9.06 -14.44
CA VAL A 412 -2.12 -8.44 -14.93
C VAL A 412 -2.31 -7.04 -14.35
N VAL A 413 -2.22 -6.90 -13.02
CA VAL A 413 -2.48 -5.61 -12.37
C VAL A 413 -1.35 -4.60 -12.64
N GLY A 414 -0.10 -5.07 -12.76
CA GLY A 414 1.04 -4.27 -13.20
C GLY A 414 0.86 -3.71 -14.61
N ARG A 415 0.51 -4.57 -15.59
CA ARG A 415 0.19 -4.16 -16.97
C ARG A 415 -0.97 -3.16 -17.03
N ALA A 416 -1.97 -3.30 -16.15
CA ALA A 416 -3.13 -2.43 -16.10
C ALA A 416 -2.88 -1.07 -15.41
N GLY A 417 -1.80 -0.91 -14.65
CA GLY A 417 -1.50 0.31 -13.90
C GLY A 417 -2.55 0.64 -12.81
N LYS A 418 -3.16 -0.39 -12.21
CA LYS A 418 -4.30 -0.29 -11.29
C LYS A 418 -3.89 -0.63 -9.85
N ALA A 419 -4.78 -0.38 -8.89
CA ALA A 419 -4.50 -0.61 -7.48
C ALA A 419 -4.68 -2.09 -7.09
N ILE A 420 -3.95 -2.54 -6.06
CA ILE A 420 -4.06 -3.89 -5.51
C ILE A 420 -4.10 -3.85 -3.98
N ILE A 421 -4.91 -4.73 -3.38
CA ILE A 421 -4.83 -5.08 -1.96
C ILE A 421 -4.10 -6.42 -1.89
N LEU A 422 -2.94 -6.43 -1.22
CA LEU A 422 -2.18 -7.63 -0.91
C LEU A 422 -2.58 -8.11 0.49
N MET A 423 -3.45 -9.12 0.57
CA MET A 423 -3.82 -9.71 1.86
C MET A 423 -2.91 -10.90 2.21
N HIS A 424 -2.54 -11.02 3.49
CA HIS A 424 -1.83 -12.19 3.99
C HIS A 424 -2.76 -13.41 4.17
N MET A 425 -2.51 -14.47 3.40
CA MET A 425 -3.02 -15.83 3.63
C MET A 425 -1.91 -16.86 3.40
N ARG A 426 -1.93 -17.96 4.16
CA ARG A 426 -1.13 -19.16 3.88
C ARG A 426 -2.02 -20.26 3.32
N GLY A 427 -1.56 -20.92 2.26
CA GLY A 427 -2.31 -21.98 1.56
C GLY A 427 -3.48 -21.42 0.75
N SER A 428 -4.64 -22.06 0.86
CA SER A 428 -5.86 -21.78 0.08
C SER A 428 -7.10 -21.74 0.98
N PRO A 429 -8.27 -21.25 0.52
CA PRO A 429 -9.51 -21.25 1.31
C PRO A 429 -9.95 -22.62 1.86
N SER A 430 -9.49 -23.73 1.26
CA SER A 430 -9.73 -25.11 1.73
C SER A 430 -8.67 -25.66 2.68
N THR A 431 -7.48 -25.06 2.75
CA THR A 431 -6.34 -25.57 3.56
C THR A 431 -5.89 -24.63 4.68
N MET A 432 -6.15 -23.32 4.56
CA MET A 432 -5.65 -22.30 5.47
C MET A 432 -5.99 -22.55 6.96
N THR A 433 -7.09 -23.24 7.25
CA THR A 433 -7.53 -23.53 8.63
C THR A 433 -6.62 -24.49 9.40
N SER A 434 -5.66 -25.17 8.75
CA SER A 434 -4.61 -25.95 9.43
C SER A 434 -3.24 -25.25 9.47
N LEU A 435 -3.09 -24.08 8.82
CA LEU A 435 -1.81 -23.37 8.66
C LEU A 435 -1.63 -22.21 9.66
N THR A 436 -2.31 -22.28 10.81
CA THR A 436 -2.39 -21.22 11.84
C THR A 436 -1.26 -21.30 12.88
N SER A 437 -0.03 -21.59 12.45
CA SER A 437 1.13 -21.74 13.36
C SER A 437 2.16 -20.67 13.07
N TYR A 438 2.39 -19.77 14.02
CA TYR A 438 3.34 -18.65 13.92
C TYR A 438 4.36 -18.73 15.06
N PRO A 439 5.38 -19.61 14.97
CA PRO A 439 6.30 -19.90 16.08
C PRO A 439 7.11 -18.70 16.58
N ASN A 440 7.33 -17.68 15.75
CA ASN A 440 8.03 -16.43 16.10
C ASN A 440 7.04 -15.29 16.46
N GLY A 441 5.74 -15.58 16.47
CA GLY A 441 4.67 -14.61 16.65
C GLY A 441 4.06 -14.13 15.32
N VAL A 442 2.74 -13.88 15.33
CA VAL A 442 1.98 -13.57 14.11
C VAL A 442 2.41 -12.25 13.46
N VAL A 443 2.73 -11.20 14.24
CA VAL A 443 3.11 -9.88 13.69
C VAL A 443 4.40 -9.94 12.85
N PRO A 444 5.55 -10.43 13.35
CA PRO A 444 6.78 -10.47 12.55
C PRO A 444 6.69 -11.44 11.35
N GLU A 445 6.00 -12.57 11.47
CA GLU A 445 5.83 -13.51 10.35
C GLU A 445 4.90 -12.96 9.26
N VAL A 446 3.73 -12.42 9.62
CA VAL A 446 2.83 -11.74 8.67
C VAL A 446 3.53 -10.58 7.99
N SER A 447 4.35 -9.83 8.73
CA SER A 447 5.15 -8.74 8.17
C SER A 447 6.17 -9.23 7.14
N THR A 448 6.92 -10.29 7.47
CA THR A 448 7.94 -10.88 6.59
C THR A 448 7.32 -11.41 5.31
N GLU A 449 6.18 -12.10 5.41
CA GLU A 449 5.45 -12.62 4.24
C GLU A 449 4.87 -11.49 3.38
N LEU A 450 4.30 -10.43 3.98
CA LEU A 450 3.83 -9.26 3.22
C LEU A 450 4.96 -8.51 2.52
N ILE A 451 6.13 -8.32 3.14
CA ILE A 451 7.31 -7.71 2.50
C ILE A 451 7.73 -8.51 1.25
N ALA A 452 7.73 -9.85 1.34
CA ALA A 452 8.02 -10.70 0.19
C ALA A 452 6.96 -10.58 -0.93
N ARG A 453 5.69 -10.33 -0.60
CA ARG A 453 4.62 -10.08 -1.60
C ARG A 453 4.68 -8.68 -2.20
N ILE A 454 5.09 -7.66 -1.44
CA ILE A 454 5.37 -6.31 -1.95
C ILE A 454 6.50 -6.36 -2.98
N ALA A 455 7.61 -7.04 -2.67
CA ALA A 455 8.73 -7.21 -3.61
C ALA A 455 8.31 -7.95 -4.90
N ALA A 456 7.43 -8.96 -4.79
CA ALA A 456 6.88 -9.66 -5.95
C ALA A 456 5.94 -8.76 -6.80
N ALA A 457 5.18 -7.87 -6.16
CA ALA A 457 4.30 -6.90 -6.83
C ALA A 457 5.12 -5.81 -7.56
N GLU A 458 6.11 -5.23 -6.88
CA GLU A 458 7.05 -4.27 -7.47
C GLU A 458 7.79 -4.89 -8.68
N ALA A 459 8.30 -6.13 -8.56
CA ALA A 459 8.96 -6.84 -9.65
C ALA A 459 8.03 -7.19 -10.84
N ALA A 460 6.71 -7.24 -10.62
CA ALA A 460 5.69 -7.40 -11.67
C ALA A 460 5.26 -6.06 -12.30
N GLY A 461 5.86 -4.94 -11.90
CA GLY A 461 5.56 -3.58 -12.39
C GLY A 461 4.48 -2.84 -11.62
N ILE A 462 3.98 -3.39 -10.51
CA ILE A 462 3.01 -2.68 -9.64
C ILE A 462 3.77 -1.62 -8.84
N ARG A 463 3.56 -0.34 -9.22
CA ARG A 463 4.16 0.82 -8.56
C ARG A 463 3.73 0.88 -7.10
N ARG A 464 4.65 1.18 -6.18
CA ARG A 464 4.43 1.08 -4.72
C ARG A 464 3.28 1.97 -4.22
N TRP A 465 3.04 3.10 -4.89
CA TRP A 465 1.87 3.98 -4.67
C TRP A 465 0.52 3.42 -5.18
N ARG A 466 0.46 2.14 -5.57
CA ARG A 466 -0.76 1.41 -5.96
C ARG A 466 -1.13 0.27 -5.00
N ILE A 467 -0.32 0.04 -3.96
CA ILE A 467 -0.45 -1.12 -3.06
C ILE A 467 -1.16 -0.71 -1.76
N ILE A 468 -2.13 -1.53 -1.34
CA ILE A 468 -2.78 -1.54 -0.03
C ILE A 468 -2.46 -2.88 0.64
N LEU A 469 -2.36 -2.93 1.97
CA LEU A 469 -2.05 -4.16 2.72
C LEU A 469 -3.22 -4.58 3.64
N ASP A 470 -3.49 -5.88 3.77
CA ASP A 470 -4.40 -6.43 4.80
C ASP A 470 -3.70 -7.60 5.52
N PRO A 471 -3.58 -7.61 6.87
CA PRO A 471 -2.92 -8.68 7.61
C PRO A 471 -3.75 -9.98 7.64
N GLY A 472 -4.95 -10.00 7.06
CA GLY A 472 -5.76 -11.18 6.76
C GLY A 472 -6.41 -11.80 7.99
N LEU A 473 -7.26 -11.06 8.71
CA LEU A 473 -8.00 -11.57 9.87
C LEU A 473 -8.83 -12.81 9.51
N GLY A 474 -8.66 -13.89 10.25
CA GLY A 474 -9.31 -15.19 10.04
C GLY A 474 -8.83 -15.97 8.81
N PHE A 475 -7.79 -15.49 8.10
CA PHE A 475 -7.15 -16.20 6.99
C PHE A 475 -5.81 -16.78 7.44
N ALA A 476 -5.72 -18.10 7.51
CA ALA A 476 -4.63 -18.86 8.13
C ALA A 476 -4.30 -18.44 9.58
N LYS A 477 -5.31 -18.07 10.38
CA LYS A 477 -5.16 -17.58 11.75
C LYS A 477 -6.24 -18.13 12.68
N ASN A 478 -5.89 -18.33 13.95
CA ASN A 478 -6.84 -18.61 15.01
C ASN A 478 -7.21 -17.33 15.79
N GLN A 479 -8.07 -17.47 16.80
CA GLN A 479 -8.59 -16.35 17.58
C GLN A 479 -7.52 -15.58 18.38
N PRO A 480 -6.60 -16.22 19.14
CA PRO A 480 -5.40 -15.58 19.67
C PRO A 480 -4.57 -14.75 18.65
N GLU A 481 -4.36 -15.26 17.43
CA GLU A 481 -3.65 -14.51 16.38
C GLU A 481 -4.46 -13.29 15.89
N ASP A 482 -5.75 -13.47 15.57
CA ASP A 482 -6.65 -12.39 15.13
C ASP A 482 -6.71 -11.25 16.15
N LEU A 483 -6.79 -11.60 17.45
CA LEU A 483 -6.80 -10.63 18.56
C LEU A 483 -5.44 -9.96 18.79
N THR A 484 -4.34 -10.60 18.38
CA THR A 484 -3.00 -10.01 18.47
C THR A 484 -2.79 -9.00 17.35
N ILE A 485 -3.17 -9.33 16.11
CA ILE A 485 -3.17 -8.37 15.00
C ILE A 485 -4.06 -7.15 15.31
N LEU A 486 -5.26 -7.35 15.86
CA LEU A 486 -6.16 -6.25 16.24
C LEU A 486 -5.62 -5.35 17.37
N ARG A 487 -4.77 -5.87 18.24
CA ARG A 487 -4.13 -5.10 19.32
C ARG A 487 -2.91 -4.33 18.81
N ASP A 488 -2.08 -5.03 18.04
CA ASP A 488 -0.70 -4.64 17.74
C ASP A 488 -0.56 -4.10 16.30
N LEU A 489 -1.68 -3.72 15.65
CA LEU A 489 -1.75 -3.28 14.24
C LEU A 489 -0.81 -2.09 13.93
N GLU A 490 -0.62 -1.18 14.88
CA GLU A 490 0.30 -0.04 14.73
C GLU A 490 1.74 -0.50 14.45
N THR A 491 2.16 -1.64 14.99
CA THR A 491 3.51 -2.19 14.79
C THR A 491 3.81 -2.45 13.31
N PHE A 492 2.83 -2.87 12.51
CA PHE A 492 3.01 -3.03 11.07
C PHE A 492 3.22 -1.70 10.31
N ARG A 493 2.79 -0.57 10.89
CA ARG A 493 2.86 0.75 10.24
C ARG A 493 4.14 1.53 10.58
N THR A 494 4.68 1.32 11.79
CA THR A 494 5.75 2.16 12.38
C THR A 494 6.89 1.37 13.01
N GLY A 495 6.72 0.06 13.25
CA GLY A 495 7.68 -0.80 13.94
C GLY A 495 8.44 -1.78 13.03
N VAL A 496 8.14 -1.80 11.72
CA VAL A 496 8.75 -2.71 10.74
C VAL A 496 9.24 -1.94 9.52
N GLU A 497 10.54 -2.04 9.22
CA GLU A 497 11.15 -1.46 8.02
C GLU A 497 10.67 -2.21 6.76
N GLY A 498 10.31 -1.44 5.73
CA GLY A 498 9.75 -1.94 4.47
C GLY A 498 8.22 -1.94 4.41
N LEU A 499 7.53 -1.74 5.53
CA LEU A 499 6.05 -1.65 5.61
C LEU A 499 5.53 -0.22 5.87
N GLU A 500 6.42 0.75 6.09
CA GLU A 500 6.01 2.13 6.36
C GLU A 500 5.30 2.77 5.15
N TYR A 501 4.42 3.72 5.45
CA TYR A 501 3.69 4.56 4.49
C TYR A 501 2.64 3.85 3.60
N PHE A 502 2.51 2.52 3.65
CA PHE A 502 1.37 1.85 3.01
C PHE A 502 0.05 2.15 3.74
N PRO A 503 -1.08 2.29 3.02
CA PRO A 503 -2.41 2.22 3.60
C PRO A 503 -2.77 0.77 3.97
N TRP A 504 -3.49 0.62 5.08
CA TRP A 504 -3.90 -0.68 5.61
C TRP A 504 -5.41 -0.83 5.60
N LEU A 505 -5.86 -1.99 5.10
CA LEU A 505 -7.24 -2.44 5.11
C LEU A 505 -7.45 -3.48 6.22
N MET A 506 -8.59 -3.41 6.90
CA MET A 506 -8.99 -4.39 7.91
C MET A 506 -10.40 -4.91 7.62
N GLY A 507 -10.54 -6.24 7.45
CA GLY A 507 -11.83 -6.90 7.22
C GLY A 507 -12.38 -7.72 8.40
N PRO A 508 -12.67 -7.15 9.59
CA PRO A 508 -13.13 -7.93 10.75
C PRO A 508 -14.62 -8.34 10.68
N SER A 509 -15.38 -7.81 9.72
CA SER A 509 -16.85 -7.86 9.74
C SER A 509 -17.44 -9.27 9.81
N ARG A 510 -18.30 -9.49 10.81
CA ARG A 510 -19.04 -10.75 11.05
C ARG A 510 -18.18 -12.01 11.24
N LYS A 511 -16.84 -11.89 11.41
CA LYS A 511 -15.88 -13.01 11.50
C LYS A 511 -16.19 -14.01 12.64
N ARG A 512 -15.68 -15.25 12.50
CA ARG A 512 -16.00 -16.37 13.41
C ARG A 512 -15.51 -16.18 14.85
N PHE A 513 -14.36 -15.52 15.05
CA PHE A 513 -13.83 -15.25 16.40
C PHE A 513 -14.74 -14.31 17.21
N ILE A 514 -15.40 -13.34 16.55
CA ILE A 514 -16.36 -12.44 17.19
C ILE A 514 -17.54 -13.23 17.77
N GLY A 515 -18.09 -14.18 17.01
CA GLY A 515 -19.16 -15.06 17.49
C GLY A 515 -18.74 -15.91 18.70
N LYS A 516 -17.52 -16.46 18.67
CA LYS A 516 -16.95 -17.22 19.81
C LYS A 516 -16.79 -16.38 21.09
N LEU A 517 -16.42 -15.11 20.96
CA LEU A 517 -16.22 -14.20 22.10
C LEU A 517 -17.53 -13.65 22.68
N THR A 518 -18.57 -13.55 21.86
CA THR A 518 -19.85 -12.90 22.24
C THR A 518 -21.00 -13.87 22.47
N GLY A 519 -20.83 -15.16 22.11
CA GLY A 519 -21.93 -16.13 22.05
C GLY A 519 -22.86 -15.96 20.84
N VAL A 520 -22.63 -14.97 19.97
CA VAL A 520 -23.52 -14.68 18.84
C VAL A 520 -23.25 -15.62 17.66
N GLU A 521 -24.06 -16.68 17.58
CA GLU A 521 -23.95 -17.73 16.57
C GLU A 521 -24.24 -17.21 15.15
N LYS A 522 -25.35 -16.49 14.93
CA LYS A 522 -25.73 -16.00 13.59
C LYS A 522 -24.78 -14.90 13.13
N ALA A 523 -24.16 -15.07 11.96
CA ALA A 523 -23.15 -14.13 11.47
C ALA A 523 -23.68 -12.69 11.29
N SER A 524 -24.94 -12.53 10.87
CA SER A 524 -25.58 -11.21 10.68
C SER A 524 -25.81 -10.43 11.96
N GLU A 525 -25.85 -11.08 13.12
CA GLU A 525 -26.16 -10.44 14.41
C GLU A 525 -24.90 -9.95 15.15
N ARG A 526 -23.71 -10.22 14.60
CA ARG A 526 -22.40 -9.85 15.17
C ARG A 526 -22.05 -8.36 15.01
N GLY A 527 -23.05 -7.48 14.91
CA GLY A 527 -22.88 -6.04 14.67
C GLY A 527 -22.06 -5.35 15.76
N TRP A 528 -22.43 -5.52 17.05
CA TRP A 528 -21.73 -4.91 18.18
C TRP A 528 -20.29 -5.40 18.36
N GLY A 529 -20.07 -6.71 18.15
CA GLY A 529 -18.71 -7.27 18.15
C GLY A 529 -17.89 -6.77 16.96
N THR A 530 -18.50 -6.57 15.80
CA THR A 530 -17.86 -5.92 14.65
C THR A 530 -17.49 -4.48 14.97
N ALA A 531 -18.39 -3.71 15.60
CA ALA A 531 -18.14 -2.32 16.01
C ALA A 531 -16.88 -2.22 16.89
N ALA A 532 -16.76 -3.07 17.92
CA ALA A 532 -15.57 -3.10 18.77
C ALA A 532 -14.27 -3.36 17.98
N THR A 533 -14.30 -4.31 17.04
CA THR A 533 -13.13 -4.61 16.18
C THR A 533 -12.84 -3.55 15.12
N VAL A 534 -13.84 -2.81 14.65
CA VAL A 534 -13.67 -1.66 13.76
C VAL A 534 -13.02 -0.50 14.52
N THR A 535 -13.50 -0.17 15.73
CA THR A 535 -12.85 0.84 16.59
C THR A 535 -11.38 0.50 16.86
N ALA A 536 -11.08 -0.76 17.20
CA ALA A 536 -9.69 -1.21 17.38
C ALA A 536 -8.85 -1.10 16.09
N SER A 537 -9.43 -1.42 14.92
CA SER A 537 -8.77 -1.27 13.62
C SER A 537 -8.42 0.20 13.32
N VAL A 538 -9.35 1.13 13.55
CA VAL A 538 -9.12 2.58 13.35
C VAL A 538 -8.07 3.11 14.32
N ALA A 539 -8.11 2.67 15.59
CA ALA A 539 -7.12 2.99 16.62
C ALA A 539 -5.70 2.54 16.25
N GLY A 540 -5.56 1.30 15.77
CA GLY A 540 -4.31 0.76 15.21
C GLY A 540 -3.91 1.37 13.86
N GLY A 541 -4.65 2.38 13.38
CA GLY A 541 -4.29 3.22 12.24
C GLY A 541 -4.93 2.85 10.90
N ALA A 542 -5.77 1.82 10.82
CA ALA A 542 -6.34 1.31 9.56
C ALA A 542 -7.05 2.40 8.74
N ASP A 543 -6.71 2.46 7.45
CA ASP A 543 -7.17 3.48 6.51
C ASP A 543 -8.47 3.06 5.81
N ILE A 544 -8.70 1.74 5.68
CA ILE A 544 -9.93 1.17 5.10
C ILE A 544 -10.50 0.11 6.06
N VAL A 545 -11.82 0.06 6.25
CA VAL A 545 -12.50 -1.09 6.88
C VAL A 545 -13.51 -1.74 5.95
N ARG A 546 -13.42 -3.07 5.81
CA ARG A 546 -14.26 -3.89 4.92
C ARG A 546 -15.44 -4.51 5.69
N VAL A 547 -16.66 -4.11 5.34
CA VAL A 547 -17.86 -4.31 6.18
C VAL A 547 -19.12 -4.69 5.39
N HIS A 548 -20.00 -5.47 6.04
CA HIS A 548 -21.36 -5.75 5.54
C HIS A 548 -22.34 -4.66 6.01
N ASP A 549 -22.26 -4.30 7.29
CA ASP A 549 -23.19 -3.42 8.01
C ASP A 549 -22.75 -1.95 7.83
N VAL A 550 -22.84 -1.45 6.60
CA VAL A 550 -22.18 -0.20 6.14
C VAL A 550 -22.52 1.00 7.01
N LYS A 551 -23.81 1.25 7.27
CA LYS A 551 -24.31 2.44 7.97
C LYS A 551 -23.84 2.48 9.41
N GLU A 552 -23.97 1.35 10.10
CA GLU A 552 -23.59 1.15 11.49
C GLU A 552 -22.07 1.27 11.63
N MET A 553 -21.30 0.65 10.74
CA MET A 553 -19.84 0.71 10.80
C MET A 553 -19.27 2.05 10.33
N TRP A 554 -19.95 2.79 9.45
CA TRP A 554 -19.62 4.20 9.15
C TRP A 554 -19.78 5.07 10.40
N GLN A 555 -20.89 4.92 11.15
CA GLN A 555 -21.08 5.66 12.41
C GLN A 555 -19.97 5.34 13.43
N VAL A 556 -19.61 4.06 13.58
CA VAL A 556 -18.51 3.62 14.45
C VAL A 556 -17.17 4.21 13.99
N ALA A 557 -16.84 4.12 12.70
CA ALA A 557 -15.60 4.64 12.14
C ALA A 557 -15.48 6.16 12.31
N ARG A 558 -16.58 6.91 12.15
CA ARG A 558 -16.60 8.37 12.35
C ARG A 558 -16.38 8.78 13.81
N VAL A 559 -16.92 8.02 14.77
CA VAL A 559 -16.62 8.24 16.20
C VAL A 559 -15.16 7.86 16.51
N ALA A 560 -14.64 6.78 15.92
CA ALA A 560 -13.25 6.36 16.10
C ALA A 560 -12.25 7.36 15.47
N ASP A 561 -12.52 7.90 14.27
CA ASP A 561 -11.74 8.97 13.65
C ASP A 561 -11.71 10.23 14.55
N ALA A 562 -12.83 10.59 15.17
CA ALA A 562 -12.88 11.72 16.11
C ALA A 562 -12.03 11.47 17.37
N ILE A 563 -12.02 10.23 17.90
CA ILE A 563 -11.24 9.85 19.09
C ILE A 563 -9.73 9.78 18.79
N TYR A 564 -9.34 9.08 17.72
CA TYR A 564 -7.95 8.70 17.45
C TYR A 564 -7.21 9.62 16.47
N ARG A 565 -7.94 10.48 15.74
CA ARG A 565 -7.37 11.36 14.69
C ARG A 565 -7.82 12.82 14.82
N GLY A 566 -8.73 13.12 15.75
CA GLY A 566 -9.28 14.46 15.95
C GLY A 566 -10.16 14.95 14.80
N VAL A 567 -10.66 14.06 13.95
CA VAL A 567 -11.44 14.42 12.75
C VAL A 567 -12.93 14.34 13.03
N SER A 568 -13.56 15.51 13.17
CA SER A 568 -15.02 15.67 13.27
C SER A 568 -15.76 15.40 11.97
#